data_AF-A0A944C8V7-F1
#
_entry.id   AF-A0A944C8V7-F1
#
_cell.length_a   1.000
_cell.length_b   1.000
_cell.length_c   1.000
_cell.angle_alpha   90.00
_cell.angle_beta   90.00
_cell.angle_gamma   90.00
#
_symmetry.space_group_name_H-M   'P 1'
#
loop_
_entity.id
_entity.type
_entity.pdbx_description
1 polymer ?
#
loop_
_entity_poly.entity_id
_entity_poly.type
_entity_poly.pdbx_seq_one_letter_code
_entity_poly.pdbx_strand_id
1 'polypeptide(L)'
;MVTKDDACWIIGLSAGAGIGVYLDGGWGVDALVGRETRAHNDIDLFVQRGDYQRFVDLIADEGFSEVAASFTTEDHTVWQDEAGRIVDLHCFDFAENGDILYQGDRFPGEVFSGRGRIGEVEVSCIDPESQLLFHLGYQHDEHDAHDVMLLCREYGFDVPEEYR
;
A
#
# COMPACT_ATOMS: atom_id res chain seq x y z
N MET A 1 12.18 9.66 1.94
CA MET A 1 12.26 8.20 1.83
C MET A 1 11.71 7.62 3.11
N VAL A 2 10.79 6.68 2.98
CA VAL A 2 10.31 5.87 4.10
C VAL A 2 11.29 4.71 4.25
N THR A 3 11.94 4.60 5.40
CA THR A 3 12.80 3.46 5.71
C THR A 3 11.99 2.28 6.25
N LYS A 4 12.60 1.11 6.33
CA LYS A 4 11.98 -0.07 6.98
C LYS A 4 11.50 0.23 8.40
N ASP A 5 12.26 1.00 9.17
CA ASP A 5 11.91 1.33 10.55
C ASP A 5 10.73 2.32 10.58
N ASP A 6 10.68 3.26 9.63
CA ASP A 6 9.53 4.15 9.45
C ASP A 6 8.27 3.38 9.05
N ALA A 7 8.35 2.48 8.07
CA ALA A 7 7.23 1.67 7.62
C ALA A 7 6.68 0.80 8.78
N CYS A 8 7.56 0.12 9.51
CA CYS A 8 7.17 -0.65 10.70
C CYS A 8 6.48 0.23 11.76
N TRP A 9 7.01 1.43 11.99
CA TRP A 9 6.46 2.35 12.99
C TRP A 9 5.09 2.91 12.57
N ILE A 10 4.92 3.35 11.32
CA ILE A 10 3.64 3.85 10.77
C ILE A 10 2.56 2.76 10.84
N ILE A 11 2.88 1.52 10.43
CA ILE A 11 1.98 0.37 10.57
C ILE A 11 1.71 0.06 12.04
N GLY A 12 2.69 0.27 12.92
CA GLY A 12 2.54 0.11 14.37
C GLY A 12 1.48 1.05 14.98
N LEU A 13 1.30 2.26 14.43
CA LEU A 13 0.27 3.21 14.88
C LEU A 13 -1.14 2.64 14.71
N SER A 14 -1.44 2.02 13.57
CA SER A 14 -2.77 1.42 13.33
C SER A 14 -3.03 0.23 14.24
N ALA A 15 -2.04 -0.66 14.40
CA ALA A 15 -2.16 -1.82 15.27
C ALA A 15 -2.43 -1.42 16.73
N GLY A 16 -1.74 -0.39 17.23
CA GLY A 16 -1.95 0.15 18.58
C GLY A 16 -3.36 0.73 18.80
N ALA A 17 -4.00 1.21 17.74
CA ALA A 17 -5.35 1.77 17.76
C ALA A 17 -6.46 0.78 17.39
N GLY A 18 -6.10 -0.48 17.08
CA GLY A 18 -7.04 -1.51 16.62
C GLY A 18 -7.61 -1.23 15.23
N ILE A 19 -6.88 -0.50 14.39
CA ILE A 19 -7.26 -0.16 13.01
C ILE A 19 -6.60 -1.17 12.07
N GLY A 20 -7.40 -1.81 11.22
CA GLY A 20 -6.89 -2.70 10.17
C GLY A 20 -6.35 -1.90 9.00
N VAL A 21 -5.15 -2.25 8.53
CA VAL A 21 -4.54 -1.68 7.32
C VAL A 21 -4.12 -2.79 6.37
N TYR A 22 -4.18 -2.52 5.07
CA TYR A 22 -3.62 -3.39 4.03
C TYR A 22 -2.58 -2.62 3.24
N LEU A 23 -1.38 -3.18 3.16
CA LEU A 23 -0.25 -2.59 2.48
C LEU A 23 -0.33 -2.81 0.96
N ASP A 24 -0.04 -1.77 0.20
CA ASP A 24 0.12 -1.79 -1.25
C ASP A 24 1.50 -1.28 -1.68
N GLY A 25 1.73 -1.13 -2.99
CA GLY A 25 2.89 -0.48 -3.59
C GLY A 25 4.20 -1.20 -3.29
N GLY A 26 5.29 -0.43 -3.34
CA GLY A 26 6.65 -0.96 -3.21
C GLY A 26 6.89 -1.66 -1.87
N TRP A 27 6.37 -1.10 -0.77
CA TRP A 27 6.44 -1.77 0.54
C TRP A 27 5.60 -3.05 0.58
N GLY A 28 4.45 -3.09 -0.12
CA GLY A 28 3.64 -4.29 -0.29
C GLY A 28 4.42 -5.42 -0.97
N VAL A 29 5.10 -5.10 -2.08
CA VAL A 29 5.96 -6.03 -2.80
C VAL A 29 7.12 -6.52 -1.93
N ASP A 30 7.83 -5.60 -1.25
CA ASP A 30 8.93 -5.95 -0.35
C ASP A 30 8.47 -6.80 0.84
N ALA A 31 7.26 -6.56 1.35
CA ALA A 31 6.66 -7.37 2.40
C ALA A 31 6.36 -8.80 1.91
N LEU A 32 5.85 -8.95 0.70
CA LEU A 32 5.56 -10.24 0.08
C LEU A 32 6.84 -11.08 -0.11
N VAL A 33 7.93 -10.46 -0.58
CA VAL A 33 9.22 -11.14 -0.77
C VAL A 33 10.06 -11.24 0.52
N GLY A 34 9.64 -10.57 1.59
CA GLY A 34 10.22 -10.61 2.92
C GLY A 34 11.58 -9.91 3.06
N ARG A 35 11.91 -8.97 2.17
CA ARG A 35 13.17 -8.20 2.21
C ARG A 35 13.01 -6.86 1.50
N GLU A 36 13.75 -5.86 1.96
CA GLU A 36 13.83 -4.56 1.29
C GLU A 36 14.64 -4.71 -0.02
N THR A 37 14.06 -4.36 -1.17
CA THR A 37 14.69 -4.57 -2.49
C THR A 37 15.05 -3.29 -3.23
N ARG A 38 14.48 -2.15 -2.82
CA ARG A 38 14.80 -0.81 -3.30
C ARG A 38 14.47 0.23 -2.22
N ALA A 39 14.82 1.48 -2.47
CA ALA A 39 14.37 2.58 -1.61
C ALA A 39 12.92 2.96 -1.95
N HIS A 40 12.14 3.34 -0.93
CA HIS A 40 10.72 3.70 -1.06
C HIS A 40 10.50 5.17 -0.69
N ASN A 41 9.77 5.91 -1.53
CA ASN A 41 9.50 7.33 -1.30
C ASN A 41 8.41 7.52 -0.23
N ASP A 42 7.49 6.59 -0.20
CA ASP A 42 6.19 6.58 0.47
C ASP A 42 5.89 5.20 1.07
N ILE A 43 4.71 5.09 1.69
CA ILE A 43 4.07 3.84 2.07
C ILE A 43 2.59 3.93 1.71
N ASP A 44 2.11 2.97 0.92
CA ASP A 44 0.72 2.91 0.44
C ASP A 44 -0.13 2.03 1.37
N LEU A 45 -1.15 2.62 1.99
CA LEU A 45 -2.02 1.93 2.95
C LEU A 45 -3.49 2.07 2.59
N PHE A 46 -4.17 0.94 2.50
CA PHE A 46 -5.62 0.86 2.48
C PHE A 46 -6.18 0.84 3.90
N VAL A 47 -7.13 1.72 4.18
CA VAL A 47 -7.85 1.83 5.47
C VAL A 47 -9.35 1.83 5.21
N GLN A 48 -10.10 1.04 5.98
CA GLN A 48 -11.56 0.98 5.80
C GLN A 48 -12.19 2.32 6.19
N ARG A 49 -13.21 2.78 5.45
CA ARG A 49 -13.88 4.07 5.64
C ARG A 49 -14.30 4.35 7.08
N GLY A 50 -14.77 3.32 7.79
CA GLY A 50 -15.19 3.44 9.20
C GLY A 50 -14.05 3.85 10.16
N ASP A 51 -12.79 3.54 9.82
CA ASP A 51 -11.61 3.87 10.60
C ASP A 51 -10.71 4.94 9.94
N TYR A 52 -11.01 5.35 8.72
CA TYR A 52 -10.17 6.25 7.93
C TYR A 52 -9.82 7.55 8.66
N GLN A 53 -10.83 8.27 9.17
CA GLN A 53 -10.61 9.51 9.90
C GLN A 53 -9.80 9.27 11.19
N ARG A 54 -10.01 8.14 11.88
CA ARG A 54 -9.25 7.80 13.08
C ARG A 54 -7.77 7.57 12.74
N PHE A 55 -7.48 6.94 11.61
CA PHE A 55 -6.11 6.75 11.15
C PHE A 55 -5.46 8.09 10.75
N VAL A 56 -6.19 8.94 10.03
CA VAL A 56 -5.77 10.31 9.70
C VAL A 56 -5.43 11.10 10.95
N ASP A 57 -6.30 11.10 11.96
CA ASP A 57 -6.06 11.82 13.22
C ASP A 57 -4.79 11.29 13.93
N LEU A 58 -4.55 9.98 13.91
CA LEU A 58 -3.35 9.36 14.49
C LEU A 58 -2.06 9.83 13.81
N ILE A 59 -2.00 9.80 12.47
CA ILE A 59 -0.80 10.27 11.77
C ILE A 59 -0.64 11.79 11.89
N ALA A 60 -1.75 12.54 11.96
CA ALA A 60 -1.71 13.99 12.17
C ALA A 60 -1.15 14.36 13.56
N ASP A 61 -1.51 13.61 14.61
CA ASP A 61 -0.92 13.76 15.95
C ASP A 61 0.59 13.49 15.97
N GLU A 62 1.07 12.66 15.04
CA GLU A 62 2.49 12.38 14.82
C GLU A 62 3.19 13.37 13.85
N GLY A 63 2.50 14.43 13.43
CA GLY A 63 3.05 15.53 12.64
C GLY A 63 2.93 15.38 11.13
N PHE A 64 2.15 14.41 10.64
CA PHE A 64 1.80 14.36 9.22
C PHE A 64 0.73 15.38 8.88
N SER A 65 0.82 15.96 7.69
CA SER A 65 -0.18 16.88 7.16
C SER A 65 -0.53 16.51 5.73
N GLU A 66 -1.79 16.71 5.36
CA GLU A 66 -2.25 16.40 4.00
C GLU A 66 -1.54 17.29 2.97
N VAL A 67 -1.07 16.67 1.89
CA VAL A 67 -0.44 17.33 0.75
C VAL A 67 -1.33 17.14 -0.46
N ALA A 68 -1.75 18.25 -1.08
CA ALA A 68 -2.53 18.20 -2.30
C ALA A 68 -1.68 17.67 -3.46
N ALA A 69 -2.06 16.51 -3.99
CA ALA A 69 -1.55 15.95 -5.23
C ALA A 69 -2.60 16.09 -6.34
N SER A 70 -2.19 16.03 -7.61
CA SER A 70 -3.12 16.15 -8.75
C SER A 70 -4.14 15.02 -8.83
N PHE A 71 -3.86 13.91 -8.14
CA PHE A 71 -4.69 12.71 -8.07
C PHE A 71 -5.43 12.57 -6.73
N THR A 72 -5.33 13.54 -5.82
CA THR A 72 -6.04 13.49 -4.54
C THR A 72 -7.56 13.46 -4.75
N THR A 73 -8.24 12.52 -4.10
CA THR A 73 -9.70 12.38 -4.05
C THR A 73 -10.17 12.18 -2.61
N GLU A 74 -11.48 12.09 -2.38
CA GLU A 74 -12.04 11.76 -1.06
C GLU A 74 -11.61 10.36 -0.58
N ASP A 75 -11.22 9.48 -1.51
CA ASP A 75 -10.81 8.11 -1.23
C ASP A 75 -9.30 7.86 -1.45
N HIS A 76 -8.54 8.90 -1.82
CA HIS A 76 -7.10 8.80 -2.09
C HIS A 76 -6.42 10.10 -1.65
N THR A 77 -5.71 10.08 -0.51
CA THR A 77 -5.05 11.28 0.05
C THR A 77 -3.60 11.01 0.38
N VAL A 78 -2.74 12.02 0.22
CA VAL A 78 -1.30 11.93 0.50
C VAL A 78 -0.98 12.74 1.73
N TRP A 79 -0.20 12.17 2.65
CA TRP A 79 0.19 12.79 3.91
C TRP A 79 1.70 12.82 4.04
N GLN A 80 2.25 13.96 4.43
CA GLN A 80 3.69 14.15 4.58
C GLN A 80 4.04 14.87 5.88
N ASP A 81 5.12 14.43 6.51
CA ASP A 81 5.69 15.08 7.70
C ASP A 81 6.90 15.98 7.36
N GLU A 82 7.44 16.68 8.37
CA GLU A 82 8.61 17.56 8.18
C GLU A 82 9.90 16.82 7.77
N ALA A 83 9.98 15.51 8.05
CA ALA A 83 11.10 14.67 7.64
C ALA A 83 10.99 14.20 6.18
N GLY A 84 9.86 14.47 5.52
CA GLY A 84 9.58 14.08 4.14
C GLY A 84 9.19 12.61 3.99
N ARG A 85 8.72 11.97 5.06
CA ARG A 85 8.08 10.65 5.01
C ARG A 85 6.67 10.83 4.46
N ILE A 86 6.29 9.99 3.52
CA ILE A 86 5.01 10.10 2.81
C ILE A 86 4.17 8.86 3.14
N VAL A 87 2.91 9.07 3.48
CA VAL A 87 1.88 8.02 3.58
C VAL A 87 0.87 8.30 2.48
N ASP A 88 0.75 7.38 1.53
CA ASP A 88 -0.32 7.40 0.54
C ASP A 88 -1.50 6.56 1.10
N LEU A 89 -2.66 7.20 1.27
CA LEU A 89 -3.82 6.61 1.94
C LEU A 89 -4.97 6.39 0.99
N HIS A 90 -5.45 5.15 0.99
CA HIS A 90 -6.56 4.68 0.17
C HIS A 90 -7.75 4.31 1.08
N CYS A 91 -8.84 5.05 0.96
CA CYS A 91 -10.08 4.77 1.69
C CYS A 91 -10.92 3.76 0.92
N PHE A 92 -11.29 2.65 1.55
CA PHE A 92 -12.11 1.62 0.90
C PHE A 92 -13.29 1.20 1.78
N ASP A 93 -14.25 0.50 1.17
CA ASP A 93 -15.33 -0.20 1.88
C ASP A 93 -15.41 -1.67 1.48
N PHE A 94 -16.09 -2.47 2.31
CA PHE A 94 -16.54 -3.80 1.92
C PHE A 94 -17.99 -3.77 1.48
N ALA A 95 -18.28 -4.40 0.34
CA ALA A 95 -19.65 -4.78 -0.02
C ALA A 95 -20.16 -5.91 0.88
N GLU A 96 -21.47 -6.15 0.90
CA GLU A 96 -22.09 -7.19 1.73
C GLU A 96 -21.54 -8.60 1.48
N ASN A 97 -21.06 -8.88 0.26
CA ASN A 97 -20.48 -10.18 -0.11
C ASN A 97 -18.98 -10.29 0.17
N GLY A 98 -18.36 -9.27 0.77
CA GLY A 98 -16.92 -9.23 1.08
C GLY A 98 -16.03 -8.65 -0.02
N ASP A 99 -16.60 -8.21 -1.15
CA ASP A 99 -15.82 -7.51 -2.18
C ASP A 99 -15.35 -6.15 -1.68
N ILE A 100 -14.23 -5.68 -2.22
CA ILE A 100 -13.65 -4.38 -1.92
C ILE A 100 -14.23 -3.34 -2.89
N LEU A 101 -14.68 -2.21 -2.34
CA LEU A 101 -15.16 -1.04 -3.07
C LEU A 101 -14.13 0.08 -2.93
N TYR A 102 -13.58 0.54 -4.04
CA TYR A 102 -12.55 1.58 -4.06
C TYR A 102 -12.69 2.46 -5.31
N GLN A 103 -12.77 3.78 -5.14
CA GLN A 103 -12.92 4.77 -6.21
C GLN A 103 -14.01 4.45 -7.27
N GLY A 104 -15.10 3.82 -6.85
CA GLY A 104 -16.22 3.44 -7.72
C GLY A 104 -16.05 2.09 -8.44
N ASP A 105 -14.86 1.48 -8.33
CA ASP A 105 -14.59 0.12 -8.79
C ASP A 105 -14.86 -0.92 -7.71
N ARG A 106 -14.97 -2.17 -8.14
CA ARG A 106 -15.26 -3.32 -7.30
C ARG A 106 -14.27 -4.44 -7.58
N PHE A 107 -13.62 -4.91 -6.52
CA PHE A 107 -12.60 -5.95 -6.58
C PHE A 107 -12.98 -7.15 -5.70
N PRO A 108 -12.56 -8.37 -6.03
CA PRO A 108 -12.73 -9.52 -5.15
C PRO A 108 -12.06 -9.28 -3.79
N GLY A 109 -12.67 -9.76 -2.70
CA GLY A 109 -12.09 -9.60 -1.35
C GLY A 109 -10.71 -10.28 -1.19
N GLU A 110 -10.41 -11.25 -2.07
CA GLU A 110 -9.13 -11.94 -2.15
C GLU A 110 -7.95 -11.01 -2.47
N VAL A 111 -8.20 -9.83 -3.03
CA VAL A 111 -7.16 -8.79 -3.21
C VAL A 111 -6.44 -8.53 -1.89
N PHE A 112 -7.13 -8.54 -0.75
CA PHE A 112 -6.55 -8.32 0.59
C PHE A 112 -6.14 -9.62 1.33
N SER A 113 -5.97 -10.71 0.60
CA SER A 113 -5.54 -12.01 1.16
C SER A 113 -4.03 -12.11 1.38
N GLY A 114 -3.24 -11.19 0.82
CA GLY A 114 -1.78 -11.16 0.95
C GLY A 114 -1.32 -11.08 2.40
N ARG A 115 -0.26 -11.84 2.72
CA ARG A 115 0.42 -11.80 4.01
C ARG A 115 1.91 -11.73 3.77
N GLY A 116 2.54 -10.72 4.36
CA GLY A 116 3.96 -10.43 4.19
C GLY A 116 4.65 -10.09 5.50
N ARG A 117 5.91 -9.66 5.40
CA ARG A 117 6.70 -9.22 6.54
C ARG A 117 7.63 -8.06 6.17
N ILE A 118 7.61 -7.00 6.97
CA ILE A 118 8.63 -5.93 6.95
C ILE A 118 9.48 -6.08 8.20
N GLY A 119 10.75 -6.45 8.04
CA GLY A 119 11.62 -6.74 9.18
C GLY A 119 11.07 -7.89 10.03
N GLU A 120 10.63 -7.61 11.25
CA GLU A 120 9.99 -8.59 12.13
C GLU A 120 8.45 -8.47 12.16
N VAL A 121 7.89 -7.41 11.57
CA VAL A 121 6.45 -7.10 11.60
C VAL A 121 5.72 -7.86 10.51
N GLU A 122 4.74 -8.69 10.91
CA GLU A 122 3.80 -9.32 9.96
C GLU A 122 2.76 -8.31 9.51
N VAL A 123 2.44 -8.30 8.21
CA VAL A 123 1.54 -7.32 7.61
C VAL A 123 0.49 -8.01 6.73
N SER A 124 -0.73 -7.48 6.75
CA SER A 124 -1.72 -7.75 5.71
C SER A 124 -1.41 -6.85 4.51
N CYS A 125 -1.48 -7.39 3.31
CA CYS A 125 -1.13 -6.68 2.07
C CYS A 125 -2.02 -7.14 0.92
N ILE A 126 -1.90 -6.44 -0.21
CA ILE A 126 -2.45 -6.91 -1.47
C ILE A 126 -1.76 -8.22 -1.87
N ASP A 127 -2.53 -9.19 -2.37
CA ASP A 127 -1.98 -10.49 -2.80
C ASP A 127 -1.03 -10.33 -4.00
N PRO A 128 -0.11 -11.30 -4.25
CA PRO A 128 0.90 -11.16 -5.29
C PRO A 128 0.36 -10.98 -6.71
N GLU A 129 -0.76 -11.62 -7.06
CA GLU A 129 -1.33 -11.52 -8.40
C GLU A 129 -1.96 -10.14 -8.59
N SER A 130 -2.70 -9.65 -7.60
CA SER A 130 -3.28 -8.31 -7.64
C SER A 130 -2.22 -7.21 -7.62
N GLN A 131 -1.13 -7.37 -6.86
CA GLN A 131 0.04 -6.48 -6.91
C GLN A 131 0.57 -6.38 -8.34
N LEU A 132 0.78 -7.51 -9.03
CA LEU A 132 1.25 -7.51 -10.42
C LEU A 132 0.25 -6.82 -11.37
N LEU A 133 -1.06 -7.08 -11.21
CA LEU A 133 -2.09 -6.53 -12.08
C LEU A 133 -2.26 -5.01 -11.90
N PHE A 134 -2.04 -4.50 -10.69
CA PHE A 134 -2.12 -3.06 -10.42
C PHE A 134 -0.94 -2.27 -10.95
N HIS A 135 0.13 -2.94 -11.40
CA HIS A 135 1.24 -2.34 -12.15
C HIS A 135 0.96 -2.22 -13.66
N LEU A 136 -0.27 -2.48 -14.14
CA LEU A 136 -0.61 -2.44 -15.56
C LEU A 136 -1.43 -1.20 -15.92
N GLY A 137 -1.35 -0.76 -17.17
CA GLY A 137 -2.27 0.23 -17.74
C GLY A 137 -1.92 1.70 -17.47
N TYR A 138 -0.73 1.99 -16.95
CA TYR A 138 -0.21 3.36 -16.81
C TYR A 138 1.22 3.50 -17.37
N GLN A 139 1.80 4.69 -17.27
CA GLN A 139 3.18 4.89 -17.70
C GLN A 139 4.14 4.41 -16.60
N HIS A 140 4.90 3.37 -16.89
CA HIS A 140 5.80 2.72 -15.94
C HIS A 140 7.16 3.42 -15.83
N ASP A 141 7.75 3.40 -14.64
CA ASP A 141 9.12 3.80 -14.36
C ASP A 141 10.05 2.60 -14.05
N GLU A 142 11.29 2.89 -13.63
CA GLU A 142 12.28 1.85 -13.31
C GLU A 142 11.93 1.05 -12.04
N HIS A 143 11.19 1.66 -11.10
CA HIS A 143 10.73 0.99 -9.88
C HIS A 143 9.57 0.05 -10.20
N ASP A 144 8.61 0.48 -11.03
CA ASP A 144 7.53 -0.39 -11.52
C ASP A 144 8.09 -1.63 -12.21
N ALA A 145 9.07 -1.43 -13.10
CA ALA A 145 9.73 -2.53 -13.81
C ALA A 145 10.49 -3.48 -12.86
N HIS A 146 11.13 -2.94 -11.82
CA HIS A 146 11.80 -3.75 -10.80
C HIS A 146 10.78 -4.60 -10.02
N ASP A 147 9.68 -4.01 -9.56
CA ASP A 147 8.65 -4.66 -8.75
C ASP A 147 7.95 -5.78 -9.56
N VAL A 148 7.56 -5.51 -10.82
CA VAL A 148 6.97 -6.51 -11.72
C VAL A 148 7.92 -7.68 -11.95
N MET A 149 9.19 -7.41 -12.29
CA MET A 149 10.16 -8.47 -12.56
C MET A 149 10.47 -9.30 -11.32
N LEU A 150 10.41 -8.69 -10.13
CA LEU A 150 10.58 -9.36 -8.85
C LEU A 150 9.39 -10.28 -8.55
N LEU A 151 8.15 -9.78 -8.68
CA LEU A 151 6.92 -10.56 -8.48
C LEU A 151 6.87 -11.76 -9.44
N CYS A 152 7.14 -11.54 -10.74
CA CYS A 152 7.19 -12.62 -11.72
C CYS A 152 8.22 -13.69 -11.35
N ARG A 153 9.39 -13.29 -10.84
CA ARG A 153 10.43 -14.24 -10.43
C ARG A 153 10.06 -15.04 -9.18
N GLU A 154 9.57 -14.37 -8.14
CA GLU A 154 9.32 -14.99 -6.83
C GLU A 154 8.06 -15.87 -6.84
N TYR A 155 7.04 -15.51 -7.63
CA TYR A 155 5.76 -16.22 -7.70
C TYR A 155 5.56 -17.02 -8.99
N GLY A 156 6.49 -16.94 -9.95
CA GLY A 156 6.44 -17.71 -11.19
C GLY A 156 5.39 -17.20 -12.19
N PHE A 157 5.05 -15.91 -12.13
CA PHE A 157 4.15 -15.29 -13.10
C PHE A 157 4.85 -15.02 -14.43
N ASP A 158 4.09 -15.03 -15.52
CA ASP A 158 4.58 -14.56 -16.81
C ASP A 158 4.79 -13.04 -16.76
N VAL A 159 5.88 -12.56 -17.38
CA VAL A 159 6.13 -11.12 -17.52
C VAL A 159 5.05 -10.53 -18.43
N PRO A 160 4.27 -9.53 -17.96
CA PRO A 160 3.24 -8.87 -18.76
C PRO A 160 3.81 -8.25 -20.03
N GLU A 161 3.02 -8.18 -21.11
CA GLU A 161 3.49 -7.65 -22.40
C GLU A 161 3.97 -6.19 -22.31
N GLU A 162 3.39 -5.40 -21.42
CA GLU A 162 3.75 -4.00 -21.18
C GLU A 162 5.16 -3.81 -20.60
N TYR A 163 5.80 -4.89 -20.12
CA TYR A 163 7.14 -4.91 -19.52
C TYR A 163 8.16 -5.74 -20.33
N ARG A 164 7.83 -6.11 -21.57
CA ARG A 164 8.71 -6.89 -22.47
C ARG A 164 9.56 -6.06 -23.41
#